data_AF-B4UTI8-F1
#
_entry.id   AF-B4UTI8-F1
#
_cell.length_a   1.000
_cell.length_b   1.000
_cell.length_c   1.000
_cell.angle_alpha   90.00
_cell.angle_beta   90.00
_cell.angle_gamma   90.00
#
_symmetry.space_group_name_H-M   'P 1'
#
loop_
_entity.id
_entity.type
_entity.pdbx_description
1 polymer ?
#
loop_
_entity_poly.entity_id
_entity_poly.type
_entity_poly.pdbx_seq_one_letter_code
_entity_poly.pdbx_strand_id
1 'polypeptide(L)'
;FCYVMSSGSYDYFQFVQQWSPINCRVRIKKPCSNPRPLQYFTIHGLWPSNYSNPTMPSNCNGSQFEDRKVYPQLRTKLKKSWPDVEDGNDTKFWEGEWNKHGTCSEQTLNQMQYFEVSQDMWRSHNITEILKNASIVPHPTKTWKYSDIESPIKTATKRTPILRCKRDPAWNKTGPRTQ
;
A
#
# COMPACT_ATOMS: atom_id res chain seq x y z
N PHE A 1 -23.70 -31.85 16.81
CA PHE A 1 -22.39 -31.15 16.82
C PHE A 1 -22.12 -30.66 15.41
N CYS A 2 -22.33 -29.37 15.14
CA CYS A 2 -21.91 -28.76 13.88
C CYS A 2 -20.57 -28.08 14.12
N TYR A 3 -19.49 -28.67 13.61
CA TYR A 3 -18.23 -27.95 13.44
C TYR A 3 -18.38 -27.05 12.22
N VAL A 4 -18.63 -25.76 12.44
CA VAL A 4 -18.36 -24.75 11.40
C VAL A 4 -16.84 -24.58 11.36
N MET A 5 -16.19 -25.36 10.52
CA MET A 5 -14.80 -25.10 10.14
C MET A 5 -14.83 -23.86 9.23
N SER A 6 -14.64 -22.67 9.79
CA SER A 6 -14.40 -21.46 8.99
C SER A 6 -13.11 -21.66 8.22
N SER A 7 -13.22 -21.99 6.93
CA SER A 7 -12.08 -22.32 6.06
C SER A 7 -11.41 -21.08 5.43
N GLY A 8 -11.61 -19.89 5.98
CA GLY A 8 -10.94 -18.67 5.55
C GLY A 8 -10.65 -17.75 6.75
N SER A 9 -9.39 -17.33 6.88
CA SER A 9 -8.96 -16.29 7.83
C SER A 9 -9.26 -14.86 7.32
N TYR A 10 -9.66 -14.73 6.05
CA TYR A 10 -9.99 -13.47 5.39
C TYR A 10 -11.01 -13.65 4.24
N ASP A 11 -11.77 -12.60 3.90
CA ASP A 11 -12.74 -12.59 2.80
C ASP A 11 -12.14 -12.06 1.47
N TYR A 12 -11.25 -11.05 1.54
CA TYR A 12 -10.63 -10.42 0.38
C TYR A 12 -9.27 -9.80 0.74
N PHE A 13 -8.53 -9.34 -0.27
CA PHE A 13 -7.31 -8.56 -0.08
C PHE A 13 -7.53 -7.08 -0.38
N GLN A 14 -7.03 -6.22 0.52
CA GLN A 14 -6.77 -4.82 0.19
C GLN A 14 -5.34 -4.70 -0.34
N PHE A 15 -5.19 -4.40 -1.63
CA PHE A 15 -3.89 -4.06 -2.21
C PHE A 15 -3.67 -2.55 -2.12
N VAL A 16 -2.75 -2.15 -1.25
CA VAL A 16 -2.55 -0.75 -0.86
C VAL A 16 -1.30 -0.21 -1.51
N GLN A 17 -1.46 0.88 -2.26
CA GLN A 17 -0.36 1.64 -2.83
C GLN A 17 -0.25 3.01 -2.14
N GLN A 18 0.96 3.57 -2.13
CA GLN A 18 1.27 4.84 -1.48
C GLN A 18 1.98 5.79 -2.44
N TRP A 19 1.74 7.09 -2.23
CA TRP A 19 2.43 8.17 -2.93
C TRP A 19 3.56 8.69 -2.05
N SER A 20 4.81 8.35 -2.37
CA SER A 20 5.96 8.64 -1.51
C SER A 20 6.11 10.11 -1.07
N PRO A 21 6.01 11.12 -1.98
CA PRO A 21 6.33 12.51 -1.64
C PRO A 21 5.50 13.10 -0.49
N ILE A 22 4.31 12.56 -0.21
CA ILE A 22 3.48 13.05 0.89
C ILE A 22 3.81 12.39 2.24
N ASN A 23 4.36 11.17 2.25
CA ASN A 23 4.53 10.38 3.48
C ASN A 23 5.40 11.11 4.51
N CYS A 24 6.54 11.66 4.08
CA CYS A 24 7.47 12.33 4.97
C CYS A 24 7.11 13.80 5.23
N ARG A 25 6.50 14.48 4.25
CA ARG A 25 6.10 15.89 4.37
C ARG A 25 5.09 16.13 5.49
N VAL A 26 4.18 15.18 5.71
CA VAL A 26 3.09 15.32 6.70
C VAL A 26 3.42 14.71 8.07
N ARG A 27 4.56 14.04 8.23
CA ARG A 27 4.99 13.40 9.48
C ARG A 27 5.79 14.36 10.35
N ILE A 28 5.11 15.05 11.26
CA ILE A 28 5.75 16.01 12.18
C ILE A 28 6.31 15.31 13.44
N LYS A 29 5.57 14.36 14.03
CA LYS A 29 5.94 13.74 15.31
C LYS A 29 7.03 12.66 15.20
N LYS A 30 7.13 11.99 14.06
CA LYS A 30 8.14 10.98 13.75
C LYS A 30 8.66 11.23 12.34
N PRO A 31 9.66 12.12 12.19
CA PRO A 31 10.25 12.42 10.89
C PRO A 31 10.79 11.16 10.22
N CYS A 32 10.74 11.14 8.89
CA CYS A 32 11.42 10.11 8.10
C CYS A 32 12.92 10.20 8.29
N SER A 33 13.59 9.06 8.46
CA SER A 33 15.04 9.02 8.63
C SER A 33 15.80 9.01 7.30
N ASN A 34 15.24 8.41 6.24
CA ASN A 34 15.85 8.35 4.92
C ASN A 34 14.77 8.39 3.81
N PRO A 35 14.18 9.56 3.56
CA PRO A 35 13.07 9.71 2.64
C PRO A 35 13.48 9.41 1.18
N ARG A 36 12.69 8.59 0.48
CA ARG A 36 12.85 8.32 -0.97
C ARG A 36 11.68 8.89 -1.75
N PRO A 37 11.70 10.16 -2.20
CA PRO A 37 10.57 10.87 -2.81
C PRO A 37 10.31 10.43 -4.26
N LEU A 38 9.90 9.17 -4.44
CA LEU A 38 9.61 8.57 -5.73
C LEU A 38 8.32 9.17 -6.33
N GLN A 39 8.40 9.66 -7.56
CA GLN A 39 7.28 10.30 -8.27
C GLN A 39 6.34 9.27 -8.96
N TYR A 40 6.15 8.12 -8.32
CA TYR A 40 5.24 7.06 -8.75
C TYR A 40 4.68 6.33 -7.53
N PHE A 41 3.50 5.71 -7.69
CA PHE A 41 2.89 4.90 -6.64
C PHE A 41 3.70 3.62 -6.41
N THR A 42 4.02 3.35 -5.14
CA THR A 42 4.66 2.10 -4.69
C THR A 42 3.71 1.30 -3.83
N ILE A 43 3.95 0.00 -3.69
CA ILE A 43 3.23 -0.87 -2.78
C ILE A 43 3.52 -0.40 -1.34
N HIS A 44 2.45 -0.31 -0.55
CA HIS A 44 2.52 -0.25 0.90
C HIS A 44 2.32 -1.65 1.48
N GLY A 45 1.29 -2.36 1.03
CA GLY A 45 0.96 -3.68 1.55
C GLY A 45 -0.15 -4.43 0.82
N LEU A 46 -0.22 -5.73 1.06
CA LEU A 46 -1.29 -6.61 0.63
C LEU A 46 -1.98 -7.17 1.89
N TRP A 47 -3.16 -6.68 2.22
CA TRP A 47 -3.75 -6.90 3.54
C TRP A 47 -4.97 -7.82 3.45
N PRO A 48 -4.89 -9.05 3.97
CA PRO A 48 -6.07 -9.87 4.22
C PRO A 48 -7.11 -9.07 5.03
N SER A 49 -8.35 -9.09 4.58
CA SER A 49 -9.43 -8.24 5.07
C SER A 49 -10.76 -8.98 5.10
N ASN A 50 -11.64 -8.58 6.01
CA ASN A 50 -12.98 -9.13 6.16
C ASN A 50 -14.04 -8.05 5.98
N TYR A 51 -15.23 -8.43 5.56
CA TYR A 51 -16.41 -7.56 5.60
C TYR A 51 -16.91 -7.33 7.02
N SER A 52 -16.67 -8.30 7.90
CA SER A 52 -17.06 -8.30 9.32
C SER A 52 -15.84 -8.24 10.25
N ASN A 53 -16.08 -8.02 11.54
CA ASN A 53 -14.99 -7.93 12.52
C ASN A 53 -14.26 -9.27 12.72
N PRO A 54 -12.91 -9.27 12.86
CA PRO A 54 -12.02 -8.13 12.63
C PRO A 54 -11.91 -7.83 11.13
N THR A 55 -12.16 -6.58 10.73
CA THR A 55 -12.22 -6.18 9.30
C THR A 55 -10.86 -6.22 8.60
N MET A 56 -9.78 -6.23 9.36
CA MET A 56 -8.40 -6.32 8.87
C MET A 56 -7.59 -7.17 9.85
N PRO A 57 -7.63 -8.52 9.74
CA PRO A 57 -6.83 -9.38 10.58
C PRO A 57 -5.35 -9.01 10.50
N SER A 58 -4.67 -9.09 11.64
CA SER A 58 -3.25 -8.74 11.74
C SER A 58 -2.58 -9.53 12.85
N ASN A 59 -1.26 -9.70 12.74
CA ASN A 59 -0.42 -10.45 13.67
C ASN A 59 -0.92 -11.89 13.89
N CYS A 60 -1.35 -12.54 12.81
CA CYS A 60 -1.81 -13.92 12.87
C CYS A 60 -0.63 -14.87 13.15
N ASN A 61 -0.93 -16.02 13.77
CA ASN A 61 0.07 -17.07 13.95
C ASN A 61 0.53 -17.59 12.58
N GLY A 62 1.84 -17.64 12.39
CA GLY A 62 2.46 -18.07 11.14
C GLY A 62 3.98 -17.98 11.18
N SER A 63 4.64 -18.43 10.12
CA SER A 63 6.09 -18.32 9.99
C SER A 63 6.51 -16.86 9.98
N GLN A 64 7.47 -16.48 10.81
CA GLN A 64 8.08 -15.15 10.72
C GLN A 64 8.81 -14.98 9.39
N PHE A 65 8.98 -13.74 8.98
CA PHE A 65 9.67 -13.38 7.75
C PHE A 65 11.07 -13.98 7.73
N GLU A 66 11.38 -14.69 6.65
CA GLU A 66 12.71 -15.18 6.38
C GLU A 66 13.19 -14.58 5.05
N ASP A 67 14.15 -13.68 5.12
CA ASP A 67 14.69 -12.98 3.94
C ASP A 67 15.04 -13.95 2.81
N ARG A 68 15.67 -15.09 3.13
CA ARG A 68 16.04 -16.15 2.16
C ARG A 68 14.89 -16.74 1.34
N LYS A 69 13.63 -16.66 1.81
CA LYS A 69 12.44 -17.14 1.09
C LYS A 69 12.03 -16.19 -0.04
N VAL A 70 12.55 -14.96 -0.06
CA VAL A 70 12.41 -14.01 -1.17
C VAL A 70 13.67 -14.12 -2.05
N TYR A 71 13.55 -14.74 -3.21
CA TYR A 71 14.71 -14.99 -4.08
C TYR A 71 15.28 -13.68 -4.69
N PRO A 72 16.57 -13.65 -5.07
CA PRO A 72 17.25 -12.41 -5.47
C PRO A 72 16.56 -11.62 -6.59
N GLN A 73 16.05 -12.29 -7.63
CA GLN A 73 15.38 -11.57 -8.72
C GLN A 73 14.08 -10.89 -8.28
N LEU A 74 13.31 -11.50 -7.35
CA LEU A 74 12.12 -10.88 -6.79
C LEU A 74 12.47 -9.67 -5.93
N ARG A 75 13.51 -9.77 -5.08
CA ARG A 75 13.99 -8.62 -4.29
C ARG A 75 14.36 -7.43 -5.15
N THR A 76 15.04 -7.63 -6.27
CA THR A 76 15.37 -6.56 -7.21
C THR A 76 14.11 -5.87 -7.76
N LYS A 77 13.05 -6.64 -8.04
CA LYS A 77 11.75 -6.08 -8.45
C LYS A 77 11.08 -5.33 -7.30
N LEU A 78 11.07 -5.90 -6.09
CA LEU A 78 10.48 -5.30 -4.89
C LEU A 78 11.18 -4.00 -4.47
N LYS A 79 12.49 -3.86 -4.67
CA LYS A 79 13.20 -2.59 -4.43
C LYS A 79 12.64 -1.44 -5.29
N LYS A 80 12.00 -1.75 -6.42
CA LYS A 80 11.35 -0.76 -7.28
C LYS A 80 9.88 -0.58 -6.93
N SER A 81 9.15 -1.68 -6.75
CA SER A 81 7.70 -1.68 -6.56
C SER A 81 7.28 -1.45 -5.11
N TRP A 82 8.02 -1.96 -4.13
CA TRP A 82 7.72 -1.95 -2.70
C TRP A 82 8.89 -1.42 -1.83
N PRO A 83 9.50 -0.27 -2.14
CA PRO A 83 10.54 0.28 -1.28
C PRO A 83 9.98 0.84 0.04
N ASP A 84 10.83 0.84 1.06
CA ASP A 84 10.65 1.64 2.27
C ASP A 84 10.94 3.12 1.95
N VAL A 85 9.89 3.87 1.69
CA VAL A 85 10.00 5.28 1.30
C VAL A 85 10.28 6.24 2.45
N GLU A 86 10.28 5.75 3.70
CA GLU A 86 10.42 6.57 4.90
C GLU A 86 11.79 6.42 5.55
N ASP A 87 12.23 5.19 5.79
CA ASP A 87 13.44 4.90 6.59
C ASP A 87 14.55 4.23 5.78
N GLY A 88 14.32 3.94 4.50
CA GLY A 88 15.36 3.45 3.60
C GLY A 88 15.71 1.95 3.75
N ASN A 89 15.02 1.21 4.64
CA ASN A 89 15.29 -0.19 4.91
C ASN A 89 14.19 -1.10 4.36
N ASP A 90 14.34 -1.47 3.09
CA ASP A 90 13.37 -2.28 2.34
C ASP A 90 13.05 -3.61 3.04
N THR A 91 14.08 -4.37 3.43
CA THR A 91 13.90 -5.70 4.05
C THR A 91 13.15 -5.60 5.37
N LYS A 92 13.46 -4.59 6.21
CA LYS A 92 12.74 -4.38 7.47
C LYS A 92 11.29 -3.99 7.24
N PHE A 93 11.00 -3.23 6.19
CA PHE A 93 9.63 -2.90 5.82
C PHE A 93 8.86 -4.12 5.33
N TRP A 94 9.47 -4.95 4.47
CA TRP A 94 8.89 -6.21 4.01
C TRP A 94 8.63 -7.19 5.16
N GLU A 95 9.58 -7.29 6.10
CA GLU A 95 9.43 -8.07 7.32
C GLU A 95 8.22 -7.62 8.14
N GLY A 96 8.08 -6.32 8.37
CA GLY A 96 6.95 -5.75 9.10
C GLY A 96 5.60 -6.05 8.43
N GLU A 97 5.52 -5.87 7.11
CA GLU A 97 4.29 -6.15 6.36
C GLU A 97 3.96 -7.65 6.31
N TRP A 98 4.96 -8.54 6.15
CA TRP A 98 4.72 -9.98 6.19
C TRP A 98 4.27 -10.44 7.58
N ASN A 99 5.03 -10.09 8.63
CA ASN A 99 4.74 -10.56 10.00
C ASN A 99 3.38 -10.06 10.49
N LYS A 100 2.99 -8.84 10.11
CA LYS A 100 1.73 -8.23 10.51
C LYS A 100 0.55 -8.67 9.63
N HIS A 101 0.71 -8.76 8.31
CA HIS A 101 -0.40 -8.95 7.39
C HIS A 101 -0.28 -10.26 6.59
N GLY A 102 0.90 -10.56 6.05
CA GLY A 102 1.12 -11.76 5.23
C GLY A 102 0.85 -13.08 5.95
N THR A 103 1.22 -13.18 7.23
CA THR A 103 0.95 -14.35 8.09
C THR A 103 -0.54 -14.70 8.16
N CYS A 104 -1.43 -13.72 8.03
CA CYS A 104 -2.89 -13.95 8.02
C CYS A 104 -3.40 -14.63 6.74
N SER A 105 -2.58 -14.74 5.71
CA SER A 105 -2.88 -15.45 4.46
C SER A 105 -1.98 -16.66 4.18
N GLU A 106 -1.12 -17.05 5.13
CA GLU A 106 -0.06 -18.06 4.91
C GLU A 106 -0.60 -19.42 4.45
N GLN A 107 -1.83 -19.78 4.84
CA GLN A 107 -2.51 -21.00 4.39
C GLN A 107 -2.76 -21.03 2.87
N THR A 108 -2.81 -19.87 2.22
CA THR A 108 -3.10 -19.71 0.78
C THR A 108 -1.93 -19.14 0.00
N LEU A 109 -1.14 -18.26 0.62
CA LEU A 109 0.02 -17.61 0.02
C LEU A 109 1.19 -17.74 1.01
N ASN A 110 2.14 -18.61 0.71
CA ASN A 110 3.39 -18.62 1.47
C ASN A 110 4.14 -17.28 1.26
N GLN A 111 5.18 -17.03 2.06
CA GLN A 111 5.92 -15.75 2.01
C GLN A 111 6.38 -15.37 0.59
N MET A 112 6.89 -16.33 -0.19
CA MET A 112 7.32 -16.06 -1.57
C MET A 112 6.13 -15.62 -2.43
N GLN A 113 5.05 -16.39 -2.43
CA GLN A 113 3.85 -16.13 -3.22
C GLN A 113 3.19 -14.79 -2.84
N TYR A 114 3.17 -14.44 -1.56
CA TYR A 114 2.64 -13.15 -1.08
C TYR A 114 3.35 -11.96 -1.75
N PHE A 115 4.68 -12.01 -1.84
CA PHE A 115 5.45 -10.96 -2.50
C PHE A 115 5.36 -11.03 -4.04
N GLU A 116 5.29 -12.22 -4.63
CA GLU A 116 5.10 -12.38 -6.09
C GLU A 116 3.75 -11.82 -6.56
N VAL A 117 2.66 -12.20 -5.89
CA VAL A 117 1.32 -11.68 -6.20
C VAL A 117 1.28 -10.17 -6.03
N SER A 118 1.86 -9.63 -4.96
CA SER A 118 1.93 -8.18 -4.75
C SER A 118 2.69 -7.46 -5.88
N GLN A 119 3.82 -8.03 -6.31
CA GLN A 119 4.61 -7.51 -7.42
C GLN A 119 3.82 -7.53 -8.74
N ASP A 120 3.08 -8.60 -9.01
CA ASP A 120 2.28 -8.75 -10.22
C ASP A 120 1.06 -7.83 -10.20
N MET A 121 0.42 -7.65 -9.05
CA MET A 121 -0.67 -6.69 -8.86
C MET A 121 -0.20 -5.25 -9.12
N TRP A 122 0.98 -4.87 -8.63
CA TRP A 122 1.55 -3.55 -8.89
C TRP A 122 1.83 -3.33 -10.38
N ARG A 123 2.38 -4.35 -11.07
CA ARG A 123 2.67 -4.27 -12.50
C ARG A 123 1.40 -4.15 -13.35
N SER A 124 0.35 -4.90 -12.99
CA SER A 124 -0.92 -4.92 -13.73
C SER A 124 -1.81 -3.70 -13.45
N HIS A 125 -1.72 -3.11 -12.26
CA HIS A 125 -2.53 -1.98 -11.83
C HIS A 125 -1.66 -0.74 -11.52
N ASN A 126 -0.90 -0.29 -12.52
CA ASN A 126 -0.02 0.86 -12.40
C ASN A 126 -0.83 2.17 -12.31
N ILE A 127 -1.16 2.59 -11.09
CA ILE A 127 -1.94 3.80 -10.79
C ILE A 127 -1.28 5.06 -11.39
N THR A 128 0.06 5.11 -11.39
CA THR A 128 0.80 6.26 -11.94
C THR A 128 0.49 6.46 -13.42
N GLU A 129 0.56 5.40 -14.23
CA GLU A 129 0.26 5.47 -15.66
C GLU A 129 -1.24 5.69 -15.92
N ILE A 130 -2.12 5.09 -15.12
CA ILE A 130 -3.57 5.32 -15.21
C ILE A 130 -3.89 6.81 -15.03
N LEU A 131 -3.35 7.44 -13.99
CA LEU A 131 -3.58 8.87 -13.71
C LEU A 131 -2.92 9.76 -14.77
N LYS A 132 -1.70 9.42 -15.21
CA LYS A 132 -1.00 10.15 -16.27
C LYS A 132 -1.80 10.14 -17.58
N ASN A 133 -2.37 9.00 -17.97
CA ASN A 133 -3.23 8.88 -19.15
C ASN A 133 -4.52 9.71 -19.03
N ALA A 134 -4.99 9.97 -17.80
CA ALA A 134 -6.08 10.89 -17.51
C ALA A 134 -5.63 12.36 -17.38
N SER A 135 -4.39 12.69 -17.76
CA SER A 135 -3.78 14.02 -17.58
C SER A 135 -3.73 14.52 -16.13
N ILE A 136 -3.68 13.57 -15.18
CA ILE A 136 -3.50 13.81 -13.76
C ILE A 136 -2.05 13.49 -13.40
N VAL A 137 -1.26 14.55 -13.26
CA VAL A 137 0.15 14.48 -12.89
C VAL A 137 0.39 15.42 -11.70
N PRO A 138 1.35 15.14 -10.81
CA PRO A 138 1.64 16.00 -9.67
C PRO A 138 1.88 17.46 -10.11
N HIS A 139 1.25 18.41 -9.40
CA HIS A 139 1.34 19.83 -9.73
C HIS A 139 1.39 20.66 -8.43
N PRO A 140 2.17 21.75 -8.36
CA PRO A 140 2.32 22.54 -7.14
C PRO A 140 1.04 23.27 -6.70
N THR A 141 0.18 23.65 -7.65
CA THR A 141 -1.00 24.50 -7.38
C THR A 141 -2.32 23.94 -7.91
N LYS A 142 -2.28 22.89 -8.75
CA LYS A 142 -3.50 22.35 -9.36
C LYS A 142 -4.09 21.38 -8.36
N THR A 143 -5.39 21.49 -8.15
CA THR A 143 -6.15 20.58 -7.31
C THR A 143 -7.05 19.72 -8.17
N TRP A 144 -7.39 18.54 -7.66
CA TRP A 144 -8.30 17.59 -8.28
C TRP A 144 -9.43 17.29 -7.30
N LYS A 145 -10.64 17.11 -7.82
CA LYS A 145 -11.73 16.55 -7.03
C LYS A 145 -11.44 15.08 -6.76
N TYR A 146 -12.06 14.54 -5.71
CA TYR A 146 -11.98 13.11 -5.41
C TYR A 146 -12.35 12.25 -6.63
N SER A 147 -13.46 12.62 -7.30
CA SER A 147 -13.96 11.94 -8.49
C SER A 147 -12.98 11.95 -9.67
N ASP A 148 -12.16 12.98 -9.79
CA ASP A 148 -11.20 13.12 -10.89
C ASP A 148 -10.10 12.05 -10.77
N ILE A 149 -9.70 11.70 -9.53
CA ILE A 149 -8.70 10.67 -9.26
C ILE A 149 -9.35 9.27 -9.25
N GLU A 150 -10.52 9.14 -8.63
CA GLU A 150 -11.21 7.86 -8.48
C GLU A 150 -11.65 7.26 -9.82
N SER A 151 -12.27 8.07 -10.69
CA SER A 151 -12.90 7.61 -11.93
C SER A 151 -11.94 6.91 -12.92
N PRO A 152 -10.75 7.46 -13.25
CA PRO A 152 -9.82 6.78 -14.14
C PRO A 152 -9.29 5.47 -13.55
N ILE A 153 -9.04 5.44 -12.22
CA ILE A 153 -8.63 4.21 -11.54
C ILE A 153 -9.75 3.17 -11.62
N LYS A 154 -10.99 3.54 -11.27
CA LYS A 154 -12.15 2.65 -11.36
C LYS A 154 -12.36 2.11 -12.78
N THR A 155 -12.17 2.95 -13.78
CA THR A 155 -12.35 2.58 -15.19
C THR A 155 -11.30 1.56 -15.64
N ALA A 156 -10.05 1.74 -15.23
CA ALA A 156 -8.94 0.87 -15.58
C ALA A 156 -8.98 -0.46 -14.82
N THR A 157 -9.28 -0.44 -13.52
CA THR A 157 -9.27 -1.64 -12.65
C THR A 157 -10.61 -2.38 -12.61
N LYS A 158 -11.68 -1.76 -13.13
CA LYS A 158 -13.08 -2.22 -13.01
C LYS A 158 -13.56 -2.37 -11.57
N ARG A 159 -12.88 -1.74 -10.61
CA ARG A 159 -13.17 -1.78 -9.17
C ARG A 159 -13.07 -0.38 -8.58
N THR A 160 -13.99 -0.01 -7.70
CA THR A 160 -13.97 1.30 -7.04
C THR A 160 -12.82 1.33 -6.02
N PRO A 161 -11.82 2.22 -6.16
CA PRO A 161 -10.74 2.35 -5.20
C PRO A 161 -11.19 3.13 -3.96
N ILE A 162 -10.50 2.91 -2.84
CA ILE A 162 -10.62 3.77 -1.65
C ILE A 162 -9.41 4.72 -1.63
N LEU A 163 -9.64 6.03 -1.71
CA LEU A 163 -8.57 7.02 -1.63
C LEU A 163 -8.41 7.49 -0.19
N ARG A 164 -7.20 7.39 0.36
CA ARG A 164 -6.85 7.93 1.68
C ARG A 164 -5.98 9.17 1.52
N CYS A 165 -6.47 10.31 1.99
CA CYS A 165 -5.76 11.59 1.95
C CYS A 165 -5.15 11.92 3.31
N LYS A 166 -3.99 12.58 3.30
CA LYS A 166 -3.40 13.20 4.49
C LYS A 166 -3.43 14.72 4.31
N ARG A 167 -3.76 15.46 5.36
CA ARG A 167 -3.75 16.93 5.33
C ARG A 167 -2.31 17.43 5.38
N ASP A 168 -1.97 18.37 4.51
CA ASP A 168 -0.68 19.05 4.55
C ASP A 168 -0.65 20.05 5.72
N PRO A 169 0.29 19.91 6.68
CA PRO A 169 0.45 20.87 7.77
C PRO A 169 0.75 22.30 7.29
N ALA A 170 1.36 22.47 6.13
CA ALA A 170 1.68 23.79 5.56
C ALA A 170 0.42 24.58 5.13
N TRP A 171 -0.69 23.90 4.84
CA TRP A 171 -1.96 24.55 4.52
C TRP A 171 -2.50 25.39 5.70
N ASN A 172 -2.23 24.96 6.94
CA ASN A 172 -2.64 25.73 8.12
C ASN A 172 -1.84 27.03 8.32
N LYS A 173 -0.74 27.23 7.59
CA LYS A 173 0.06 28.46 7.65
C LYS A 173 -0.32 29.48 6.57
N THR A 174 -1.11 29.09 5.57
CA THR A 174 -1.36 29.90 4.36
C THR A 174 -2.83 29.97 3.92
N GLY A 175 -3.74 29.20 4.52
CA GLY A 175 -5.18 29.31 4.26
C GLY A 175 -5.77 30.60 4.86
N PRO A 176 -6.83 31.17 4.25
CA PRO A 176 -7.54 32.30 4.85
C PRO A 176 -8.10 31.86 6.21
N ARG A 177 -7.82 32.66 7.26
CA ARG A 177 -8.56 32.56 8.52
C ARG A 177 -9.98 33.04 8.23
N THR A 178 -10.86 32.14 7.86
CA THR A 178 -12.30 32.41 7.96
C THR A 178 -12.62 32.51 9.45
N GLN A 179 -13.01 33.72 9.87
CA GLN A 179 -13.65 34.00 11.16
C GLN A 179 -14.97 33.23 11.26
#